data_AF-A0A2G2WMN2-F1
#
_entry.id   AF-A0A2G2WMN2-F1
#
_cell.length_a   1.000
_cell.length_b   1.000
_cell.length_c   1.000
_cell.angle_alpha   90.00
_cell.angle_beta   90.00
_cell.angle_gamma   90.00
#
_symmetry.space_group_name_H-M   'P 1'
#
loop_
_entity.id
_entity.type
_entity.pdbx_description
1 polymer ?
#
loop_
_entity_poly.entity_id
_entity_poly.type
_entity_poly.pdbx_seq_one_letter_code
_entity_poly.pdbx_strand_id
1 'polypeptide(L)'
;MEEISAVDGIRATSFRISDYPTPSPSAITATSTPQKYLKCFISVHFVQKLIAEFVGTYMLIFAGCAAIILNINKDNVVTLPGIASVWGLVVMVLVYSVGHVSGAHFNPAVTIAFATSKRFPWNQVPAYVFVQVVGSTLASGSLRLIFNGKEDQFVGTVPAGTNLQALVLEFITTFYLMFVIAAVATDDRAMKHLSGVAIGATVSVDILFSGPLTGASMNPARSLGPAIVTGHYKGLWIYIIGPTWGAIFGAWTYNLMRQTNKSWGEAVKETQSAIEVSSKDKVICNCGEGWSCIVSKTDEAEVGNIFFECAEGCLCIVDETNTLNKHVYVYDQTKRRKNYKMYI
;
A
#
# COMPACT_ATOMS: atom_id res chain seq x y z
N MET A 1 -4.50 -79.58 -23.52
CA MET A 1 -3.13 -79.37 -23.99
C MET A 1 -2.73 -78.00 -23.44
N GLU A 2 -2.20 -77.96 -22.20
CA GLU A 2 -0.75 -77.92 -21.88
C GLU A 2 -0.12 -76.59 -22.36
N GLU A 3 0.72 -75.82 -21.66
CA GLU A 3 1.49 -75.84 -20.40
C GLU A 3 2.00 -74.38 -20.19
N ILE A 4 2.05 -73.81 -18.96
CA ILE A 4 3.23 -73.46 -18.13
C ILE A 4 4.14 -72.27 -18.57
N SER A 5 4.29 -71.32 -17.62
CA SER A 5 5.34 -70.31 -17.21
C SER A 5 6.72 -70.27 -17.94
N ALA A 6 7.64 -69.29 -17.90
CA ALA A 6 7.98 -68.14 -17.03
C ALA A 6 9.16 -67.32 -17.72
N VAL A 7 9.41 -66.02 -17.43
CA VAL A 7 10.61 -65.44 -16.71
C VAL A 7 11.51 -64.45 -17.51
N ASP A 8 11.79 -63.32 -16.84
CA ASP A 8 12.93 -62.35 -16.77
C ASP A 8 13.75 -61.80 -17.98
N GLY A 9 14.12 -60.50 -17.85
CA GLY A 9 15.55 -60.12 -17.94
C GLY A 9 15.96 -58.91 -18.80
N ILE A 10 16.54 -57.89 -18.14
CA ILE A 10 17.07 -56.59 -18.62
C ILE A 10 18.39 -56.69 -19.42
N ARG A 11 18.64 -55.79 -20.40
CA ARG A 11 19.94 -55.05 -20.58
C ARG A 11 19.94 -54.01 -21.70
N ALA A 12 20.34 -52.78 -21.38
CA ALA A 12 20.77 -51.75 -22.35
C ALA A 12 22.24 -51.38 -22.10
N THR A 13 22.94 -51.10 -23.19
CA THR A 13 24.39 -51.12 -23.43
C THR A 13 25.14 -49.84 -23.03
N SER A 14 26.43 -50.00 -22.70
CA SER A 14 27.37 -48.94 -22.31
C SER A 14 28.00 -48.20 -23.50
N PHE A 15 28.40 -46.94 -23.30
CA PHE A 15 29.59 -46.36 -23.96
C PHE A 15 30.34 -45.42 -23.00
N ARG A 16 31.67 -45.60 -22.90
CA ARG A 16 32.62 -44.76 -22.15
C ARG A 16 33.26 -43.74 -23.10
N ILE A 17 33.51 -42.52 -22.62
CA ILE A 17 34.51 -41.59 -23.15
C ILE A 17 35.42 -41.20 -21.98
N SER A 18 36.73 -41.25 -22.18
CA SER A 18 37.76 -41.00 -21.18
C SER A 18 38.30 -39.56 -21.19
N ASP A 19 38.90 -39.23 -20.04
CA ASP A 19 40.03 -38.32 -19.78
C ASP A 19 39.89 -36.80 -20.02
N TYR A 20 39.78 -36.05 -18.91
CA TYR A 20 40.51 -34.80 -18.67
C TYR A 20 40.93 -34.71 -17.17
N PRO A 21 42.08 -34.11 -16.84
CA PRO A 21 42.72 -34.24 -15.53
C PRO A 21 42.11 -33.32 -14.47
N THR A 22 42.10 -33.81 -13.24
CA THR A 22 41.73 -33.10 -12.01
C THR A 22 42.75 -32.01 -11.64
N PRO A 23 42.33 -30.77 -11.32
CA PRO A 23 43.20 -29.83 -10.63
C PRO A 23 43.17 -30.08 -9.11
N SER A 24 44.36 -30.09 -8.51
CA SER A 24 44.60 -30.16 -7.06
C SER A 24 44.07 -28.93 -6.30
N PRO A 25 43.68 -29.06 -5.02
CA PRO A 25 43.16 -27.94 -4.24
C PRO A 25 44.32 -27.10 -3.68
N SER A 26 44.78 -26.10 -4.44
CA SER A 26 45.61 -25.03 -3.90
C SER A 26 44.73 -23.89 -3.41
N ALA A 27 44.90 -23.56 -2.13
CA ALA A 27 44.22 -22.53 -1.37
C ALA A 27 44.09 -21.20 -2.15
N ILE A 28 42.85 -20.83 -2.45
CA ILE A 28 42.48 -19.45 -2.77
C ILE A 28 41.79 -18.91 -1.52
N THR A 29 42.56 -18.21 -0.70
CA THR A 29 42.02 -17.32 0.33
C THR A 29 41.33 -16.16 -0.38
N ALA A 30 40.07 -16.36 -0.79
CA ALA A 30 39.22 -15.29 -1.22
C ALA A 30 38.74 -14.55 0.04
N THR A 31 39.49 -13.53 0.45
CA THR A 31 38.99 -12.47 1.32
C THR A 31 37.79 -11.83 0.61
N SER A 32 36.58 -12.30 0.91
CA SER A 32 35.35 -11.64 0.52
C SER A 32 35.19 -10.37 1.36
N THR A 33 35.78 -9.28 0.89
CA THR A 33 35.35 -7.94 1.27
C THR A 33 33.84 -7.86 1.06
N PRO A 34 33.01 -7.54 2.07
CA PRO A 34 31.59 -7.32 1.87
C PRO A 34 31.46 -6.03 1.08
N GLN A 35 31.32 -6.17 -0.22
CA GLN A 35 31.04 -5.08 -1.13
C GLN A 35 29.67 -4.54 -0.71
N LYS A 36 29.71 -3.43 0.03
CA LYS A 36 28.58 -2.65 0.51
C LYS A 36 27.91 -2.04 -0.72
N TYR A 37 27.23 -2.86 -1.52
CA TYR A 37 26.39 -2.42 -2.60
C TYR A 37 25.29 -1.58 -1.97
N LEU A 38 25.39 -0.28 -2.17
CA LEU A 38 24.37 0.70 -1.83
C LEU A 38 23.14 0.37 -2.69
N LYS A 39 22.33 -0.62 -2.27
CA LYS A 39 21.04 -0.90 -2.87
C LYS A 39 20.22 0.38 -2.76
N CYS A 40 19.93 1.03 -3.89
CA CYS A 40 18.92 2.07 -3.94
C CYS A 40 17.60 1.43 -3.51
N PHE A 41 17.14 1.74 -2.30
CA PHE A 41 16.11 1.02 -1.53
C PHE A 41 14.66 1.22 -2.03
N ILE A 42 14.46 1.67 -3.27
CA ILE A 42 13.14 2.05 -3.79
C ILE A 42 12.65 0.98 -4.77
N SER A 43 11.63 0.21 -4.37
CA SER A 43 10.98 -0.77 -5.26
C SER A 43 10.32 -0.09 -6.44
N VAL A 44 10.38 -0.70 -7.63
CA VAL A 44 9.70 -0.22 -8.86
C VAL A 44 8.22 0.04 -8.61
N HIS A 45 7.56 -0.84 -7.86
CA HIS A 45 6.15 -0.71 -7.50
C HIS A 45 5.90 0.55 -6.65
N PHE A 46 6.81 0.89 -5.75
CA PHE A 46 6.70 2.11 -4.96
C PHE A 46 6.90 3.37 -5.81
N VAL A 47 7.81 3.35 -6.78
CA VAL A 47 7.96 4.46 -7.74
C VAL A 47 6.67 4.67 -8.54
N GLN A 48 6.05 3.59 -9.04
CA GLN A 48 4.78 3.66 -9.79
C GLN A 48 3.67 4.32 -8.96
N LYS A 49 3.58 3.96 -7.67
CA LYS A 49 2.66 4.59 -6.72
C LYS A 49 2.88 6.09 -6.59
N LEU A 50 4.13 6.51 -6.44
CA LEU A 50 4.49 7.93 -6.33
C LEU A 50 4.14 8.71 -7.60
N ILE A 51 4.37 8.13 -8.78
CA ILE A 51 3.98 8.74 -10.06
C ILE A 51 2.46 8.89 -10.13
N ALA A 52 1.71 7.86 -9.77
CA ALA A 52 0.24 7.91 -9.78
C ALA A 52 -0.30 8.98 -8.81
N GLU A 53 0.25 9.08 -7.60
CA GLU A 53 -0.11 10.15 -6.64
C GLU A 53 0.23 11.54 -7.17
N PHE A 54 1.42 11.71 -7.75
CA PHE A 54 1.84 12.97 -8.36
C PHE A 54 0.89 13.41 -9.48
N VAL A 55 0.66 12.53 -10.47
CA VAL A 55 -0.16 12.83 -11.65
C VAL A 55 -1.62 13.03 -11.24
N GLY A 56 -2.14 12.18 -10.36
CA GLY A 56 -3.52 12.29 -9.89
C GLY A 56 -3.75 13.57 -9.09
N THR A 57 -2.85 13.94 -8.16
CA THR A 57 -2.97 15.23 -7.47
C THR A 57 -2.83 16.41 -8.44
N TYR A 58 -1.93 16.36 -9.42
CA TYR A 58 -1.84 17.39 -10.44
C TYR A 58 -3.18 17.57 -11.19
N MET A 59 -3.76 16.49 -11.70
CA MET A 59 -5.03 16.53 -12.45
C MET A 59 -6.19 17.02 -11.58
N LEU A 60 -6.27 16.55 -10.34
CA LEU A 60 -7.27 16.96 -9.35
C LEU A 60 -7.23 18.47 -9.11
N ILE A 61 -6.04 19.00 -8.79
CA ILE A 61 -5.86 20.42 -8.46
C ILE A 61 -6.05 21.28 -9.71
N PHE A 62 -5.52 20.86 -10.85
CA PHE A 62 -5.66 21.59 -12.11
C PHE A 62 -7.13 21.77 -12.49
N ALA A 63 -7.91 20.69 -12.53
CA ALA A 63 -9.32 20.76 -12.93
C ALA A 63 -10.16 21.56 -11.94
N GLY A 64 -10.02 21.28 -10.64
CA GLY A 64 -10.80 21.93 -9.59
C GLY A 64 -10.51 23.42 -9.46
N CYS A 65 -9.23 23.82 -9.51
CA CYS A 65 -8.85 25.23 -9.46
C CYS A 65 -9.16 25.95 -10.77
N ALA A 66 -9.03 25.31 -11.95
CA ALA A 66 -9.45 25.91 -13.22
C ALA A 66 -10.94 26.30 -13.20
N ALA A 67 -11.81 25.44 -12.66
CA ALA A 67 -13.24 25.73 -12.51
C ALA A 67 -13.48 27.00 -11.65
N ILE A 68 -12.69 27.19 -10.59
CA ILE A 68 -12.76 28.40 -9.75
C ILE A 68 -12.31 29.64 -10.53
N ILE A 69 -11.17 29.58 -11.24
CA ILE A 69 -10.67 30.70 -12.06
C ILE A 69 -11.70 31.11 -13.11
N LEU A 70 -12.24 30.13 -13.84
CA LEU A 70 -13.25 30.37 -14.87
C LEU A 70 -14.52 30.98 -14.27
N ASN A 71 -14.94 30.52 -13.10
CA ASN A 71 -16.08 31.11 -12.41
C ASN A 71 -15.85 32.58 -12.06
N ILE A 72 -14.67 32.93 -11.56
CA ILE A 72 -14.32 34.32 -11.19
C ILE A 72 -14.19 35.20 -12.44
N ASN A 73 -13.48 34.72 -13.47
CA ASN A 73 -13.13 35.54 -14.64
C ASN A 73 -14.22 35.60 -15.72
N LYS A 74 -15.21 34.71 -15.69
CA LYS A 74 -16.30 34.64 -16.69
C LYS A 74 -17.67 34.77 -16.02
N ASP A 75 -17.85 35.81 -15.21
CA ASP A 75 -19.15 36.23 -14.64
C ASP A 75 -19.97 35.11 -13.98
N ASN A 76 -19.32 34.27 -13.17
CA ASN A 76 -19.94 33.14 -12.45
C ASN A 76 -20.57 32.07 -13.35
N VAL A 77 -20.03 31.84 -14.56
CA VAL A 77 -20.56 30.84 -15.52
C VAL A 77 -20.63 29.42 -14.96
N VAL A 78 -19.71 29.02 -14.07
CA VAL A 78 -19.64 27.65 -13.54
C VAL A 78 -20.60 27.46 -12.37
N THR A 79 -20.78 28.49 -11.54
CA THR A 79 -21.56 28.49 -10.28
C THR A 79 -21.04 27.48 -9.23
N LEU A 80 -21.55 27.58 -7.99
CA LEU A 80 -21.16 26.67 -6.91
C LEU A 80 -21.47 25.20 -7.23
N PRO A 81 -22.66 24.83 -7.74
CA PRO A 81 -22.94 23.45 -8.17
C PRO A 81 -21.96 22.93 -9.22
N GLY A 82 -21.61 23.74 -10.23
CA GLY A 82 -20.65 23.32 -11.26
C GLY A 82 -19.25 23.09 -10.68
N ILE A 83 -18.79 23.97 -9.78
CA ILE A 83 -17.51 23.78 -9.08
C ILE A 83 -17.53 22.48 -8.27
N ALA A 84 -18.59 22.25 -7.48
CA ALA A 84 -18.77 21.03 -6.70
C ALA A 84 -18.77 19.77 -7.59
N SER A 85 -19.44 19.82 -8.75
CA SER A 85 -19.44 18.73 -9.73
C SER A 85 -18.06 18.48 -10.31
N VAL A 86 -17.30 19.52 -10.71
CA VAL A 86 -15.95 19.33 -11.27
C VAL A 86 -15.03 18.63 -10.27
N TRP A 87 -15.00 19.09 -9.02
CA TRP A 87 -14.18 18.49 -7.96
C TRP A 87 -14.58 17.04 -7.67
N GLY A 88 -15.87 16.73 -7.55
CA GLY A 88 -16.32 15.36 -7.30
C GLY A 88 -16.10 14.42 -8.49
N LEU A 89 -16.38 14.87 -9.71
CA LEU A 89 -16.20 14.09 -10.92
C LEU A 89 -14.72 13.78 -11.19
N VAL A 90 -13.82 14.75 -11.01
CA VAL A 90 -12.39 14.47 -11.20
C VAL A 90 -11.86 13.48 -10.16
N VAL A 91 -12.31 13.57 -8.90
CA VAL A 91 -11.98 12.56 -7.87
C VAL A 91 -12.49 11.19 -8.28
N MET A 92 -13.76 11.08 -8.70
CA MET A 92 -14.33 9.82 -9.17
C MET A 92 -13.52 9.21 -10.33
N VAL A 93 -13.20 10.01 -11.35
CA VAL A 93 -12.42 9.58 -12.52
C VAL A 93 -11.04 9.08 -12.10
N LEU A 94 -10.34 9.81 -11.24
CA LEU A 94 -8.99 9.45 -10.80
C LEU A 94 -8.99 8.19 -9.91
N VAL A 95 -9.95 8.06 -9.00
CA VAL A 95 -10.09 6.85 -8.17
C VAL A 95 -10.31 5.62 -9.04
N TYR A 96 -11.17 5.69 -10.06
CA TYR A 96 -11.35 4.56 -10.97
C TYR A 96 -10.14 4.30 -11.88
N SER A 97 -9.44 5.36 -12.30
CA SER A 97 -8.34 5.24 -13.25
C SER A 97 -7.05 4.72 -12.62
N VAL A 98 -6.70 5.19 -11.42
CA VAL A 98 -5.40 4.88 -10.79
C VAL A 98 -5.50 4.45 -9.32
N GLY A 99 -6.71 4.28 -8.78
CA GLY A 99 -6.90 3.78 -7.41
C GLY A 99 -6.30 2.40 -7.19
N HIS A 100 -6.31 1.54 -8.20
CA HIS A 100 -5.67 0.22 -8.14
C HIS A 100 -4.13 0.28 -8.22
N VAL A 101 -3.55 1.43 -8.58
CA VAL A 101 -2.09 1.63 -8.67
C VAL A 101 -1.54 2.15 -7.34
N SER A 102 -2.02 3.30 -6.87
CA SER A 102 -1.50 3.96 -5.65
C SER A 102 -2.39 3.87 -4.42
N GLY A 103 -3.66 3.47 -4.57
CA GLY A 103 -4.71 3.71 -3.59
C GLY A 103 -5.44 5.04 -3.79
N ALA A 104 -4.99 5.89 -4.73
CA ALA A 104 -5.58 7.19 -5.06
C ALA A 104 -5.83 8.08 -3.83
N HIS A 105 -4.79 8.30 -3.02
CA HIS A 105 -4.94 9.13 -1.82
C HIS A 105 -5.10 10.61 -2.20
N PHE A 106 -4.20 11.11 -3.05
CA PHE A 106 -4.12 12.48 -3.57
C PHE A 106 -4.17 13.61 -2.52
N ASN A 107 -4.05 13.23 -1.26
CA ASN A 107 -4.39 14.05 -0.11
C ASN A 107 -3.51 13.62 1.08
N PRO A 108 -2.71 14.54 1.64
CA PRO A 108 -1.90 14.24 2.82
C PRO A 108 -2.72 13.78 4.03
N ALA A 109 -3.91 14.35 4.26
CA ALA A 109 -4.77 13.98 5.38
C ALA A 109 -5.29 12.53 5.24
N VAL A 110 -5.72 12.14 4.04
CA VAL A 110 -6.13 10.76 3.72
C VAL A 110 -4.97 9.78 3.90
N THR A 111 -3.78 10.15 3.39
CA THR A 111 -2.56 9.31 3.52
C THR A 111 -2.21 9.06 4.98
N ILE A 112 -2.24 10.11 5.81
CA ILE A 112 -1.99 10.01 7.25
C ILE A 112 -3.08 9.16 7.93
N ALA A 113 -4.36 9.36 7.61
CA ALA A 113 -5.46 8.61 8.21
C ALA A 113 -5.43 7.11 7.87
N PHE A 114 -5.02 6.75 6.65
CA PHE A 114 -4.76 5.34 6.33
C PHE A 114 -3.58 4.77 7.12
N ALA A 115 -2.53 5.56 7.36
CA ALA A 115 -1.39 5.12 8.15
C ALA A 115 -1.75 4.94 9.64
N THR A 116 -2.53 5.84 10.24
CA THR A 116 -3.04 5.67 11.61
C THR A 116 -3.96 4.46 11.74
N SER A 117 -4.66 4.10 10.66
CA SER A 117 -5.53 2.91 10.59
C SER A 117 -4.78 1.61 10.23
N LYS A 118 -3.45 1.62 10.18
CA LYS A 118 -2.59 0.47 9.76
C LYS A 118 -2.92 -0.07 8.36
N ARG A 119 -3.51 0.76 7.50
CA ARG A 119 -3.84 0.44 6.09
C ARG A 119 -2.77 0.92 5.12
N PHE A 120 -1.85 1.78 5.57
CA PHE A 120 -0.75 2.29 4.78
C PHE A 120 0.53 2.38 5.64
N PRO A 121 1.71 2.01 5.13
CA PRO A 121 2.91 1.95 5.95
C PRO A 121 3.49 3.36 6.20
N TRP A 122 3.79 3.66 7.47
CA TRP A 122 4.25 4.99 7.90
C TRP A 122 5.51 5.49 7.21
N ASN A 123 6.42 4.59 6.82
CA ASN A 123 7.64 4.93 6.10
C ASN A 123 7.40 5.47 4.67
N GLN A 124 6.23 5.18 4.07
CA GLN A 124 5.87 5.67 2.73
C GLN A 124 5.12 7.01 2.78
N VAL A 125 4.57 7.39 3.95
CA VAL A 125 3.78 8.62 4.12
C VAL A 125 4.54 9.88 3.67
N PRO A 126 5.80 10.11 4.09
CA PRO A 126 6.51 11.34 3.70
C PRO A 126 6.66 11.48 2.19
N ALA A 127 6.92 10.38 1.48
CA ALA A 127 7.09 10.38 0.03
C ALA A 127 5.77 10.66 -0.69
N TYR A 128 4.66 10.05 -0.25
CA TYR A 128 3.32 10.33 -0.77
C TYR A 128 2.95 11.80 -0.58
N VAL A 129 3.09 12.32 0.65
CA VAL A 129 2.79 13.73 0.97
C VAL A 129 3.63 14.66 0.11
N PHE A 130 4.93 14.37 -0.05
CA PHE A 130 5.82 15.16 -0.87
C PHE A 130 5.34 15.23 -2.33
N VAL A 131 5.08 14.09 -2.98
CA VAL A 131 4.67 14.08 -4.39
C VAL A 131 3.29 14.69 -4.62
N GLN A 132 2.37 14.55 -3.65
CA GLN A 132 1.06 15.22 -3.68
C GLN A 132 1.23 16.75 -3.64
N VAL A 133 2.07 17.27 -2.74
CA VAL A 133 2.34 18.72 -2.65
C VAL A 133 3.04 19.24 -3.89
N VAL A 134 4.01 18.50 -4.45
CA VAL A 134 4.69 18.87 -5.70
C VAL A 134 3.69 18.88 -6.86
N GLY A 135 2.84 17.87 -6.99
CA GLY A 135 1.79 17.80 -8.01
C GLY A 135 0.82 18.99 -7.93
N SER A 136 0.35 19.31 -6.71
CA SER A 136 -0.52 20.46 -6.45
C SER A 136 0.14 21.80 -6.81
N THR A 137 1.42 21.96 -6.45
CA THR A 137 2.20 23.17 -6.74
C THR A 137 2.38 23.36 -8.24
N LEU A 138 2.73 22.30 -8.97
CA LEU A 138 2.90 22.37 -10.43
C LEU A 138 1.57 22.61 -11.17
N ALA A 139 0.46 22.03 -10.69
CA ALA A 139 -0.86 22.32 -11.24
C ALA A 139 -1.23 23.80 -11.07
N SER A 140 -1.02 24.33 -9.86
CA SER A 140 -1.26 25.74 -9.54
C SER A 140 -0.38 26.68 -10.35
N GLY A 141 0.90 26.33 -10.53
CA GLY A 141 1.83 27.08 -11.39
C GLY A 141 1.42 27.07 -12.85
N SER A 142 0.95 25.92 -13.35
CA SER A 142 0.45 25.80 -14.73
C SER A 142 -0.78 26.67 -14.96
N LEU A 143 -1.71 26.69 -14.01
CA LEU A 143 -2.87 27.58 -14.09
C LEU A 143 -2.48 29.05 -14.09
N ARG A 144 -1.50 29.45 -13.26
CA ARG A 144 -0.99 30.82 -13.24
C ARG A 144 -0.33 31.25 -14.56
N LEU A 145 0.33 30.32 -15.25
CA LEU A 145 0.90 30.59 -16.58
C LEU A 145 -0.19 30.74 -17.65
N ILE A 146 -1.23 29.91 -17.59
CA ILE A 146 -2.37 29.94 -18.53
C ILE A 146 -3.21 31.20 -18.34
N PHE A 147 -3.62 31.48 -17.11
CA PHE A 147 -4.47 32.60 -16.73
C PHE A 147 -3.60 33.74 -16.17
N ASN A 148 -2.87 34.41 -17.04
CA ASN A 148 -1.94 35.47 -16.66
C ASN A 148 -2.56 36.88 -16.73
N GLY A 149 -1.89 37.86 -16.11
CA GLY A 149 -2.30 39.26 -16.14
C GLY A 149 -3.57 39.51 -15.33
N LYS A 150 -4.61 40.04 -15.99
CA LYS A 150 -5.90 40.36 -15.33
C LYS A 150 -6.71 39.13 -14.95
N GLU A 151 -6.40 37.98 -15.55
CA GLU A 151 -7.06 36.71 -15.27
C GLU A 151 -6.35 35.91 -14.16
N ASP A 152 -5.21 36.39 -13.61
CA ASP A 152 -4.50 35.75 -12.49
C ASP A 152 -5.34 35.89 -11.21
N GLN A 153 -5.84 34.76 -10.70
CA GLN A 153 -6.69 34.70 -9.51
C GLN A 153 -6.09 33.73 -8.49
N PHE A 154 -6.20 34.09 -7.20
CA PHE A 154 -5.83 33.17 -6.14
C PHE A 154 -6.87 32.06 -6.00
N VAL A 155 -6.44 30.82 -6.26
CA VAL A 155 -7.28 29.60 -6.22
C VAL A 155 -7.11 28.74 -4.97
N GLY A 156 -6.27 29.20 -4.04
CA GLY A 156 -6.14 28.58 -2.73
C GLY A 156 -7.35 28.87 -1.85
N THR A 157 -7.38 28.24 -0.68
CA THR A 157 -8.50 28.38 0.25
C THR A 157 -8.25 29.52 1.23
N VAL A 158 -9.25 30.38 1.42
CA VAL A 158 -9.25 31.46 2.40
C VAL A 158 -10.50 31.35 3.25
N PRO A 159 -10.40 31.44 4.59
CA PRO A 159 -11.58 31.44 5.43
C PRO A 159 -12.36 32.74 5.23
N ALA A 160 -13.65 32.66 4.86
CA ALA A 160 -14.52 33.82 4.73
C ALA A 160 -15.09 34.25 6.11
N GLY A 161 -15.28 33.29 7.02
CA GLY A 161 -15.78 33.51 8.38
C GLY A 161 -14.69 33.54 9.44
N THR A 162 -15.05 33.19 10.68
CA THR A 162 -14.07 33.10 11.78
C THR A 162 -13.14 31.91 11.61
N ASN A 163 -11.89 32.01 12.11
CA ASN A 163 -10.94 30.90 12.07
C ASN A 163 -11.49 29.63 12.72
N LEU A 164 -12.24 29.76 13.82
CA LEU A 164 -12.84 28.63 14.52
C LEU A 164 -13.93 27.97 13.67
N GLN A 165 -14.83 28.78 13.08
CA GLN A 165 -15.87 28.26 12.19
C GLN A 165 -15.26 27.51 11.00
N ALA A 166 -14.21 28.07 10.39
CA ALA A 166 -13.53 27.43 9.27
C ALA A 166 -12.84 26.12 9.69
N LEU A 167 -12.18 26.11 10.85
CA LEU A 167 -11.53 24.91 11.39
C LEU A 167 -12.51 23.78 11.66
N VAL A 168 -13.65 24.10 12.29
CA VAL A 168 -14.70 23.11 12.58
C VAL A 168 -15.30 22.56 11.29
N LEU A 169 -15.54 23.42 10.29
CA LEU A 169 -16.15 22.98 9.03
C LEU A 169 -15.18 22.13 8.19
N GLU A 170 -13.90 22.49 8.13
CA GLU A 170 -12.86 21.68 7.48
C GLU A 170 -12.64 20.34 8.19
N PHE A 171 -12.76 20.31 9.52
CA PHE A 171 -12.74 19.06 10.28
C PHE A 171 -13.92 18.16 9.91
N ILE A 172 -15.16 18.69 9.91
CA ILE A 172 -16.39 17.92 9.64
C ILE A 172 -16.42 17.39 8.21
N THR A 173 -16.11 18.23 7.22
CA THR A 173 -16.10 17.82 5.81
C THR A 173 -15.04 16.76 5.54
N THR A 174 -13.82 16.93 6.07
CA THR A 174 -12.79 15.90 5.91
C THR A 174 -13.10 14.62 6.66
N PHE A 175 -13.81 14.73 7.79
CA PHE A 175 -14.36 13.57 8.49
C PHE A 175 -15.35 12.81 7.62
N TYR A 176 -16.30 13.47 6.94
CA TYR A 176 -17.23 12.83 5.99
C TYR A 176 -16.49 12.16 4.85
N LEU A 177 -15.58 12.89 4.19
CA LEU A 177 -14.74 12.36 3.12
C LEU A 177 -14.03 11.08 3.55
N MET A 178 -13.29 11.12 4.66
CA MET A 178 -12.49 9.99 5.09
C MET A 178 -13.33 8.83 5.65
N PHE A 179 -14.46 9.12 6.29
CA PHE A 179 -15.41 8.11 6.73
C PHE A 179 -15.94 7.31 5.53
N VAL A 180 -16.35 7.98 4.45
CA VAL A 180 -16.80 7.31 3.22
C VAL A 180 -15.66 6.55 2.55
N ILE A 181 -14.47 7.14 2.45
CA ILE A 181 -13.28 6.45 1.91
C ILE A 181 -13.01 5.17 2.70
N ALA A 182 -12.97 5.24 4.03
CA ALA A 182 -12.76 4.07 4.89
C ALA A 182 -13.83 3.00 4.64
N ALA A 183 -15.09 3.42 4.47
CA ALA A 183 -16.20 2.53 4.21
C ALA A 183 -16.10 1.77 2.88
N VAL A 184 -15.86 2.48 1.79
CA VAL A 184 -15.93 1.89 0.44
C VAL A 184 -14.60 1.32 -0.03
N ALA A 185 -13.47 1.79 0.50
CA ALA A 185 -12.14 1.36 0.07
C ALA A 185 -11.53 0.27 0.96
N THR A 186 -11.91 0.17 2.23
CA THR A 186 -11.26 -0.77 3.17
C THR A 186 -12.13 -1.93 3.62
N ASP A 187 -13.45 -1.86 3.47
CA ASP A 187 -14.37 -2.95 3.81
C ASP A 187 -14.66 -3.82 2.60
N ASP A 188 -14.32 -5.11 2.68
CA ASP A 188 -14.56 -6.08 1.61
C ASP A 188 -16.04 -6.36 1.37
N ARG A 189 -16.92 -6.01 2.33
CA ARG A 189 -18.37 -6.12 2.20
C ARG A 189 -18.97 -4.98 1.40
N ALA A 190 -18.25 -3.88 1.25
CA ALA A 190 -18.71 -2.76 0.44
C ALA A 190 -18.61 -3.10 -1.06
N MET A 191 -19.50 -2.50 -1.86
CA MET A 191 -19.46 -2.62 -3.31
C MET A 191 -18.28 -1.82 -3.87
N LYS A 192 -17.09 -2.43 -3.92
CA LYS A 192 -15.82 -1.78 -4.32
C LYS A 192 -15.88 -1.09 -5.68
N HIS A 193 -16.69 -1.60 -6.61
CA HIS A 193 -16.87 -1.02 -7.93
C HIS A 193 -17.61 0.34 -7.92
N LEU A 194 -18.30 0.69 -6.83
CA LEU A 194 -18.94 2.01 -6.65
C LEU A 194 -18.10 2.98 -5.82
N SER A 195 -16.90 2.59 -5.39
CA SER A 195 -16.04 3.39 -4.51
C SER A 195 -15.74 4.78 -5.07
N GLY A 196 -15.39 4.87 -6.36
CA GLY A 196 -15.12 6.16 -7.03
C GLY A 196 -16.33 7.09 -7.04
N VAL A 197 -17.52 6.57 -7.33
CA VAL A 197 -18.77 7.37 -7.31
C VAL A 197 -19.07 7.85 -5.90
N ALA A 198 -18.97 6.97 -4.90
CA ALA A 198 -19.23 7.34 -3.50
C ALA A 198 -18.27 8.44 -3.02
N ILE A 199 -16.97 8.26 -3.23
CA ILE A 199 -15.93 9.22 -2.79
C ILE A 199 -16.10 10.55 -3.54
N GLY A 200 -16.30 10.52 -4.87
CA GLY A 200 -16.51 11.73 -5.67
C GLY A 200 -17.78 12.49 -5.28
N ALA A 201 -18.89 11.78 -5.06
CA ALA A 201 -20.15 12.37 -4.62
C ALA A 201 -20.01 13.03 -3.23
N THR A 202 -19.28 12.42 -2.30
CA THR A 202 -18.99 13.03 -1.00
C THR A 202 -18.26 14.35 -1.15
N VAL A 203 -17.21 14.42 -1.98
CA VAL A 203 -16.50 15.68 -2.26
C VAL A 203 -17.45 16.74 -2.83
N SER A 204 -18.32 16.39 -3.78
CA SER A 204 -19.32 17.34 -4.30
C SER A 204 -20.27 17.84 -3.21
N VAL A 205 -20.81 16.95 -2.38
CA VAL A 205 -21.72 17.31 -1.29
C VAL A 205 -21.03 18.24 -0.30
N ASP A 206 -19.80 17.93 0.10
CA ASP A 206 -19.03 18.74 1.04
C ASP A 206 -18.80 20.15 0.50
N ILE A 207 -18.49 20.30 -0.78
CA ILE A 207 -18.31 21.61 -1.41
C ILE A 207 -19.62 22.41 -1.46
N LEU A 208 -20.76 21.77 -1.71
CA LEU A 208 -22.04 22.47 -1.84
C LEU A 208 -22.43 23.24 -0.57
N PHE A 209 -22.18 22.68 0.62
CA PHE A 209 -22.53 23.36 1.88
C PHE A 209 -21.36 24.10 2.54
N SER A 210 -20.12 23.66 2.36
CA SER A 210 -18.96 24.28 3.02
C SER A 210 -18.16 25.23 2.15
N GLY A 211 -18.27 25.11 0.82
CA GLY A 211 -17.53 25.90 -0.17
C GLY A 211 -17.62 27.42 0.07
N PRO A 212 -18.82 28.00 0.26
CA PRO A 212 -18.95 29.44 0.49
C PRO A 212 -18.28 29.96 1.77
N LEU A 213 -18.02 29.10 2.77
CA LEU A 213 -17.45 29.51 4.07
C LEU A 213 -15.93 29.29 4.15
N THR A 214 -15.43 28.17 3.65
CA THR A 214 -14.01 27.79 3.79
C THR A 214 -13.30 27.54 2.47
N GLY A 215 -14.03 27.46 1.35
CA GLY A 215 -13.52 26.96 0.08
C GLY A 215 -13.42 25.43 0.02
N ALA A 216 -13.93 24.72 1.04
CA ALA A 216 -14.04 23.27 1.13
C ALA A 216 -12.75 22.55 0.73
N SER A 217 -11.67 22.74 1.51
CA SER A 217 -10.37 22.20 1.12
C SER A 217 -10.34 20.68 1.21
N MET A 218 -10.63 20.17 2.41
CA MET A 218 -10.49 18.77 2.82
C MET A 218 -9.10 18.15 2.60
N ASN A 219 -8.15 18.90 2.06
CA ASN A 219 -6.90 18.38 1.52
C ASN A 219 -5.76 19.39 1.73
N PRO A 220 -4.80 19.10 2.62
CA PRO A 220 -3.64 19.97 2.85
C PRO A 220 -2.87 20.33 1.57
N ALA A 221 -2.70 19.40 0.63
CA ALA A 221 -2.02 19.66 -0.63
C ALA A 221 -2.82 20.63 -1.53
N ARG A 222 -4.15 20.53 -1.54
CA ARG A 222 -5.05 21.44 -2.29
C ARG A 222 -4.97 22.89 -1.83
N SER A 223 -4.69 23.11 -0.55
CA SER A 223 -4.49 24.46 -0.01
C SER A 223 -3.04 24.93 -0.11
N LEU A 224 -2.08 24.03 0.13
CA LEU A 224 -0.66 24.38 0.18
C LEU A 224 -0.07 24.70 -1.20
N GLY A 225 -0.42 23.95 -2.24
CA GLY A 225 0.13 24.17 -3.60
C GLY A 225 -0.14 25.58 -4.14
N PRO A 226 -1.41 26.04 -4.19
CA PRO A 226 -1.72 27.41 -4.57
C PRO A 226 -1.05 28.46 -3.68
N ALA A 227 -1.00 28.23 -2.37
CA ALA A 227 -0.36 29.14 -1.41
C ALA A 227 1.14 29.32 -1.68
N ILE A 228 1.85 28.25 -2.05
CA ILE A 228 3.28 28.30 -2.43
C ILE A 228 3.46 29.15 -3.69
N VAL A 229 2.64 28.93 -4.72
CA VAL A 229 2.77 29.62 -6.02
C VAL A 229 2.49 31.11 -5.94
N THR A 230 1.53 31.52 -5.10
CA THR A 230 1.14 32.93 -4.98
C THR A 230 1.72 33.64 -3.75
N GLY A 231 2.39 32.92 -2.85
CA GLY A 231 2.93 33.47 -1.60
C GLY A 231 1.87 33.85 -0.55
N HIS A 232 0.65 33.31 -0.65
CA HIS A 232 -0.46 33.64 0.24
C HIS A 232 -0.72 32.53 1.26
N TYR A 233 -0.23 32.72 2.49
CA TYR A 233 -0.29 31.71 3.57
C TYR A 233 -1.33 32.00 4.66
N LYS A 234 -2.15 33.05 4.49
CA LYS A 234 -3.12 33.48 5.50
C LYS A 234 -4.16 32.39 5.78
N GLY A 235 -4.26 31.95 7.04
CA GLY A 235 -5.23 30.92 7.45
C GLY A 235 -4.85 29.49 7.01
N LEU A 236 -3.69 29.28 6.37
CA LEU A 236 -3.28 27.99 5.84
C LEU A 236 -3.25 26.88 6.91
N TRP A 237 -2.85 27.21 8.14
CA TRP A 237 -2.81 26.26 9.25
C TRP A 237 -4.15 25.56 9.50
N ILE A 238 -5.27 26.23 9.24
CA ILE A 238 -6.63 25.67 9.38
C ILE A 238 -6.80 24.47 8.44
N TYR A 239 -6.33 24.63 7.20
CA TYR A 239 -6.42 23.61 6.14
C TYR A 239 -5.36 22.52 6.25
N ILE A 240 -4.42 22.65 7.20
CA ILE A 240 -3.51 21.57 7.58
C ILE A 240 -4.11 20.81 8.77
N ILE A 241 -4.45 21.51 9.85
CA ILE A 241 -4.88 20.91 11.12
C ILE A 241 -6.29 20.32 10.99
N GLY A 242 -7.25 21.10 10.48
CA GLY A 242 -8.65 20.68 10.35
C GLY A 242 -8.80 19.40 9.54
N PRO A 243 -8.31 19.36 8.30
CA PRO A 243 -8.38 18.16 7.48
C PRO A 243 -7.64 16.95 8.06
N THR A 244 -6.44 17.14 8.60
CA THR A 244 -5.66 16.02 9.15
C THR A 244 -6.40 15.34 10.31
N TRP A 245 -6.93 16.13 11.26
CA TRP A 245 -7.70 15.56 12.36
C TRP A 245 -9.05 15.02 11.91
N GLY A 246 -9.76 15.73 11.02
CA GLY A 246 -11.02 15.25 10.46
C GLY A 246 -10.86 13.88 9.81
N ALA A 247 -9.82 13.70 8.99
CA ALA A 247 -9.53 12.42 8.34
C ALA A 247 -9.22 11.31 9.36
N ILE A 248 -8.36 11.58 10.34
CA ILE A 248 -7.99 10.59 11.38
C ILE A 248 -9.24 10.11 12.12
N PHE A 249 -10.07 11.03 12.60
CA PHE A 249 -11.30 10.69 13.31
C PHE A 249 -12.32 9.99 12.40
N GLY A 250 -12.46 10.39 11.14
CA GLY A 250 -13.35 9.75 10.17
C GLY A 250 -12.99 8.28 9.94
N ALA A 251 -11.70 8.00 9.73
CA ALA A 251 -11.20 6.65 9.56
C ALA A 251 -11.39 5.80 10.83
N TRP A 252 -11.10 6.36 12.01
CA TRP A 252 -11.27 5.68 13.29
C TRP A 252 -12.72 5.36 13.60
N THR A 253 -13.64 6.31 13.41
CA THR A 253 -15.07 6.10 13.63
C THR A 253 -15.58 4.95 12.75
N TYR A 254 -15.20 4.91 11.47
CA TYR A 254 -15.59 3.79 10.61
C TYR A 254 -15.01 2.46 11.11
N ASN A 255 -13.72 2.43 11.47
CA ASN A 255 -13.09 1.22 12.00
C ASN A 255 -13.75 0.71 13.28
N LEU A 256 -14.27 1.59 14.14
CA LEU A 256 -15.04 1.21 15.33
C LEU A 256 -16.42 0.64 14.98
N MET A 257 -17.07 1.15 13.93
CA MET A 257 -18.37 0.66 13.45
C MET A 257 -18.26 -0.64 12.65
N ARG A 258 -17.07 -0.93 12.11
CA ARG A 258 -16.82 -2.08 11.25
C ARG A 258 -17.08 -3.37 12.02
N GLN A 259 -18.25 -3.97 11.80
CA GLN A 259 -18.59 -5.27 12.36
C GLN A 259 -17.58 -6.31 11.86
N THR A 260 -16.83 -6.92 12.77
CA THR A 260 -16.06 -8.13 12.47
C THR A 260 -17.03 -9.30 12.42
N ASN A 261 -17.18 -9.95 11.26
CA ASN A 261 -17.86 -11.25 11.14
C ASN A 261 -17.11 -12.40 11.85
N LYS A 262 -16.11 -12.09 12.68
CA LYS A 262 -15.42 -13.07 13.49
C LYS A 262 -16.26 -13.33 14.72
N SER A 263 -16.74 -14.56 14.86
CA SER A 263 -17.20 -15.07 16.14
C SER A 263 -16.11 -14.78 17.19
N TRP A 264 -16.48 -14.47 18.44
CA TRP A 264 -15.50 -14.34 19.53
C TRP A 264 -14.54 -15.54 19.57
N GLY A 265 -14.99 -16.73 19.18
CA GLY A 265 -14.15 -17.92 19.07
C GLY A 265 -13.12 -17.89 17.93
N GLU A 266 -13.39 -17.20 16.83
CA GLU A 266 -12.46 -17.05 15.69
C GLU A 266 -11.41 -15.97 15.96
N ALA A 267 -11.79 -14.87 16.62
CA ALA A 267 -10.84 -13.84 17.04
C ALA A 267 -9.86 -14.36 18.11
N VAL A 268 -10.34 -15.20 19.05
CA VAL A 268 -9.48 -15.90 20.02
C VAL A 268 -8.58 -16.91 19.32
N LYS A 269 -9.10 -17.70 18.36
CA LYS A 269 -8.27 -18.65 17.59
C LYS A 269 -7.20 -17.96 16.76
N GLU A 270 -7.48 -16.82 16.15
CA GLU A 270 -6.50 -16.06 15.37
C GLU A 270 -5.44 -15.41 16.26
N THR A 271 -5.84 -14.88 17.43
CA THR A 271 -4.89 -14.35 18.42
C THR A 271 -4.04 -15.47 19.00
N GLN A 272 -4.63 -16.65 19.26
CA GLN A 272 -3.93 -17.81 19.80
C GLN A 272 -3.03 -18.48 18.76
N SER A 273 -3.42 -18.48 17.48
CA SER A 273 -2.56 -18.93 16.38
C SER A 273 -1.49 -17.90 16.03
N ALA A 274 -1.72 -16.59 16.15
CA ALA A 274 -0.68 -15.57 16.03
C ALA A 274 0.33 -15.63 17.19
N ILE A 275 -0.13 -15.90 18.41
CA ILE A 275 0.72 -16.13 19.59
C ILE A 275 1.46 -17.47 19.49
N GLU A 276 0.83 -18.55 19.00
CA GLU A 276 1.50 -19.83 18.72
C GLU A 276 2.49 -19.72 17.56
N VAL A 277 2.21 -18.93 16.52
CA VAL A 277 3.13 -18.70 15.40
C VAL A 277 4.32 -17.87 15.87
N SER A 278 4.09 -16.81 16.64
CA SER A 278 5.17 -15.99 17.21
C SER A 278 6.00 -16.72 18.27
N SER A 279 5.44 -17.69 18.99
CA SER A 279 6.20 -18.53 19.94
C SER A 279 6.91 -19.72 19.28
N LYS A 280 6.45 -20.18 18.10
CA LYS A 280 7.05 -21.26 17.31
C LYS A 280 8.09 -20.80 16.29
N ASP A 281 8.44 -19.50 16.24
CA ASP A 281 9.51 -18.95 15.39
C ASP A 281 10.93 -19.45 15.74
N LYS A 282 11.06 -20.37 16.70
CA LYS A 282 12.25 -21.23 16.86
C LYS A 282 11.82 -22.68 16.92
N VAL A 283 11.95 -23.38 15.80
CA VAL A 283 11.95 -24.83 15.78
C VAL A 283 13.39 -25.29 15.96
N ILE A 284 13.66 -25.94 17.10
CA ILE A 284 14.94 -26.60 17.37
C ILE A 284 14.81 -28.03 16.86
N CYS A 285 15.47 -28.35 15.75
CA CYS A 285 15.52 -29.71 15.23
C CYS A 285 16.74 -30.42 15.83
N ASN A 286 16.50 -31.54 16.53
CA ASN A 286 17.55 -32.43 17.01
C ASN A 286 17.78 -33.52 15.96
N CYS A 287 18.85 -33.37 15.18
CA CYS A 287 19.29 -34.41 14.26
C CYS A 287 20.30 -35.27 15.04
N GLY A 288 19.99 -36.57 15.19
CA GLY A 288 20.80 -37.50 15.98
C GLY A 288 22.30 -37.40 15.67
N GLU A 289 23.13 -37.67 16.70
CA GLU A 289 24.55 -37.33 16.85
C GLU A 289 24.87 -35.93 17.39
N GLY A 290 23.94 -35.31 18.14
CA GLY A 290 24.25 -34.15 18.98
C GLY A 290 24.18 -32.79 18.28
N TRP A 291 23.58 -32.73 17.09
CA TRP A 291 23.43 -31.49 16.32
C TRP A 291 22.07 -30.84 16.58
N SER A 292 22.08 -29.54 16.89
CA SER A 292 20.88 -28.72 17.01
C SER A 292 20.91 -27.62 15.95
N CYS A 293 19.89 -27.60 15.08
CA CYS A 293 19.73 -26.57 14.06
C CYS A 293 18.64 -25.59 14.49
N ILE A 294 18.91 -24.28 14.37
CA ILE A 294 17.95 -23.21 14.62
C ILE A 294 17.42 -22.74 13.26
N VAL A 295 16.14 -22.99 13.01
CA VAL A 295 15.48 -22.56 11.77
C VAL A 295 14.85 -21.18 12.00
N SER A 296 15.26 -20.19 11.22
CA SER A 296 14.64 -18.86 11.19
C SER A 296 13.98 -18.61 9.83
N LYS A 297 12.76 -18.10 9.83
CA LYS A 297 12.04 -17.72 8.61
C LYS A 297 12.80 -16.61 7.87
N THR A 298 13.04 -16.78 6.58
CA THR A 298 13.55 -15.71 5.69
C THR A 298 12.36 -14.98 5.05
N ASP A 299 12.53 -13.69 4.76
CA ASP A 299 11.47 -12.78 4.29
C ASP A 299 10.97 -13.05 2.85
N GLU A 300 11.46 -14.09 2.16
CA GLU A 300 11.24 -14.34 0.73
C GLU A 300 10.34 -15.55 0.40
N ALA A 301 9.66 -16.16 1.37
CA ALA A 301 8.79 -17.30 1.09
C ALA A 301 7.42 -16.88 0.50
N GLU A 302 7.25 -17.02 -0.82
CA GLU A 302 5.93 -16.96 -1.47
C GLU A 302 5.04 -18.14 -1.06
N VAL A 303 3.73 -17.89 -1.07
CA VAL A 303 2.67 -18.85 -0.71
C VAL A 303 2.79 -20.11 -1.56
N GLY A 304 3.13 -21.24 -0.93
CA GLY A 304 3.03 -22.56 -1.53
C GLY A 304 4.19 -23.52 -1.24
N ASN A 305 5.38 -23.03 -0.88
CA ASN A 305 6.49 -23.87 -0.39
C ASN A 305 7.44 -23.03 0.46
N ILE A 306 7.64 -23.40 1.73
CA ILE A 306 8.63 -22.74 2.59
C ILE A 306 9.96 -23.50 2.48
N PHE A 307 10.96 -22.85 1.91
CA PHE A 307 12.32 -23.39 1.81
C PHE A 307 13.14 -22.92 3.02
N PHE A 308 13.85 -23.84 3.66
CA PHE A 308 14.78 -23.51 4.74
C PHE A 308 16.17 -24.05 4.40
N GLU A 309 17.17 -23.17 4.49
CA GLU A 309 18.57 -23.51 4.30
C GLU A 309 19.18 -23.84 5.66
N CYS A 310 19.61 -25.09 5.86
CA CYS A 310 20.41 -25.48 7.01
C CYS A 310 21.89 -25.20 6.71
N ALA A 311 22.68 -24.89 7.76
CA ALA A 311 24.13 -24.88 7.63
C ALA A 311 24.59 -26.24 7.05
N GLU A 312 25.39 -26.17 5.99
CA GLU A 312 25.99 -27.31 5.25
C GLU A 312 25.09 -28.10 4.26
N GLY A 313 24.09 -27.44 3.66
CA GLY A 313 23.55 -27.88 2.36
C GLY A 313 22.47 -28.97 2.40
N CYS A 314 21.75 -29.08 3.51
CA CYS A 314 20.52 -29.89 3.59
C CYS A 314 19.27 -29.05 3.28
N LEU A 315 18.36 -29.63 2.49
CA LEU A 315 17.10 -29.00 2.08
C LEU A 315 15.91 -29.64 2.84
N CYS A 316 15.16 -28.84 3.58
CA CYS A 316 13.94 -29.26 4.28
C CYS A 316 12.70 -28.83 3.50
N ILE A 317 11.77 -29.77 3.26
CA ILE A 317 10.50 -29.52 2.57
C ILE A 317 9.35 -29.88 3.51
N VAL A 318 8.43 -28.94 3.71
CA VAL A 318 7.18 -29.14 4.47
C VAL A 318 6.05 -29.27 3.47
N ASP A 319 5.37 -30.41 3.48
CA ASP A 319 4.19 -30.68 2.66
C ASP A 319 2.93 -30.23 3.42
N GLU A 320 2.22 -29.24 2.89
CA GLU A 320 1.00 -28.67 3.51
C GLU A 320 -0.29 -29.44 3.14
N THR A 321 -0.21 -30.54 2.41
CA THR A 321 -1.42 -31.24 1.93
C THR A 321 -2.22 -31.99 3.01
N ASN A 322 -1.80 -32.00 4.28
CA ASN A 322 -2.52 -32.73 5.33
C ASN A 322 -2.53 -32.02 6.69
N THR A 323 -3.65 -31.37 7.02
CA THR A 323 -3.85 -30.51 8.21
C THR A 323 -3.90 -31.24 9.56
N LEU A 324 -3.66 -32.56 9.60
CA LEU A 324 -3.67 -33.34 10.85
C LEU A 324 -2.37 -34.08 11.15
N ASN A 325 -1.44 -34.21 10.21
CA ASN A 325 -0.13 -34.86 10.44
C ASN A 325 0.93 -34.10 9.65
N LYS A 326 1.63 -33.16 10.31
CA LYS A 326 2.79 -32.49 9.71
C LYS A 326 3.95 -33.47 9.59
N HIS A 327 4.14 -34.05 8.40
CA HIS A 327 5.33 -34.83 8.09
C HIS A 327 6.38 -33.90 7.49
N VAL A 328 7.53 -33.76 8.18
CA VAL A 328 8.70 -33.08 7.63
C VAL A 328 9.58 -34.13 6.95
N TYR A 329 9.91 -33.89 5.69
CA TYR A 329 10.84 -34.74 4.94
C TYR A 329 12.20 -34.07 4.88
N VAL A 330 13.21 -34.77 5.37
CA VAL A 330 14.61 -34.34 5.26
C VAL A 330 15.28 -35.21 4.21
N TYR A 331 15.86 -34.56 3.20
CA TYR A 331 16.62 -35.19 2.15
C TYR A 331 18.12 -34.99 2.40
N ASP A 332 18.86 -36.09 2.37
CA ASP A 332 20.32 -36.08 2.36
C ASP A 332 20.83 -35.57 0.98
N GLN A 333 22.10 -35.16 0.88
CA GLN A 333 22.75 -34.74 -0.38
C GLN A 333 22.64 -35.79 -1.50
N THR A 334 22.32 -37.03 -1.15
CA THR A 334 22.05 -38.16 -2.07
C THR A 334 20.57 -38.30 -2.50
N LYS A 335 19.69 -37.34 -2.18
CA LYS A 335 18.23 -37.35 -2.43
C LYS A 335 17.46 -38.54 -1.84
N ARG A 336 18.00 -39.23 -0.84
CA ARG A 336 17.28 -40.31 -0.14
C ARG A 336 16.36 -39.74 0.94
N ARG A 337 15.09 -40.14 0.91
CA ARG A 337 14.07 -39.80 1.92
C ARG A 337 14.40 -40.50 3.23
N LYS A 338 14.65 -39.73 4.30
CA LYS A 338 14.65 -40.24 5.68
C LYS A 338 13.40 -39.73 6.39
N ASN A 339 12.66 -40.64 7.01
CA ASN A 339 11.47 -40.30 7.79
C ASN A 339 11.90 -40.00 9.23
N TYR A 340 11.77 -38.74 9.64
CA TYR A 340 11.98 -38.35 11.03
C TYR A 340 10.63 -38.10 11.70
N LYS A 341 10.45 -38.59 12.93
CA LYS A 341 9.27 -38.26 13.75
C LYS A 341 9.57 -36.95 14.49
N MET A 342 8.70 -35.96 14.30
CA MET A 342 8.70 -34.77 15.15
C MET A 342 7.94 -35.08 16.44
N TYR A 343 8.54 -34.73 17.58
CA TYR A 343 7.81 -34.52 18.82
C TYR A 343 7.61 -33.00 18.92
N ILE A 344 6.35 -32.56 18.88
CA ILE A 344 5.98 -31.16 19.11
C ILE A 344 5.89 -30.92 20.61
#